data_AF-A0A7J3TND5-F1
#
_entry.id   AF-A0A7J3TND5-F1
#
_cell.length_a   1.000
_cell.length_b   1.000
_cell.length_c   1.000
_cell.angle_alpha   90.00
_cell.angle_beta   90.00
_cell.angle_gamma   90.00
#
_symmetry.space_group_name_H-M   'P 1'
#
loop_
_entity.id
_entity.type
_entity.pdbx_description
1 polymer ?
#
loop_
_entity_poly.entity_id
_entity_poly.type
_entity_poly.pdbx_seq_one_letter_code
_entity_poly.pdbx_strand_id
1 'polypeptide(L)'
;MKEKIIVDVRTREEFVKEHIKGAINIPLYDIDFYIPFLIEREVLLYCDTGRRAEIAARKLKERGINAAMIGEEEVKEYEKEGKGIICAVNFVSVRGGKEKEFEESVEELCRATDEMPGFLGSKLLKVNGISAIGSGLPGELRNEEVKPTKYIILTYWESKETHDESHMSEIFRKAFEKMPALLSQMPYEEFYEVLR
;
A
#
# COMPACT_ATOMS: atom_id res chain seq x y z
N MET A 1 -3.36 -36.49 8.28
CA MET A 1 -2.81 -35.36 9.07
C MET A 1 -3.56 -34.11 8.64
N LYS A 2 -3.87 -33.19 9.57
CA LYS A 2 -4.44 -31.90 9.19
C LYS A 2 -3.40 -31.10 8.41
N GLU A 3 -3.82 -30.42 7.35
CA GLU A 3 -2.93 -29.54 6.58
C GLU A 3 -2.41 -28.43 7.50
N LYS A 4 -1.09 -28.25 7.53
CA LYS A 4 -0.44 -27.23 8.36
C LYS A 4 -0.11 -26.02 7.51
N ILE A 5 -0.52 -24.83 7.96
CA ILE A 5 -0.32 -23.56 7.25
C ILE A 5 0.32 -22.54 8.16
N ILE A 6 1.17 -21.69 7.59
CA ILE A 6 1.76 -20.53 8.27
C ILE A 6 1.00 -19.28 7.80
N VAL A 7 0.54 -18.48 8.76
CA VAL A 7 -0.28 -17.29 8.52
C VAL A 7 0.42 -16.08 9.13
N ASP A 8 0.82 -15.16 8.27
CA ASP A 8 1.26 -13.84 8.65
C ASP A 8 0.05 -12.93 8.88
N VAL A 9 -0.13 -12.45 10.12
CA VAL A 9 -1.26 -11.58 10.48
C VAL A 9 -0.94 -10.08 10.42
N ARG A 10 0.20 -9.73 9.82
CA ARG A 10 0.61 -8.35 9.53
C ARG A 10 -0.16 -7.78 8.32
N THR A 11 0.05 -6.50 8.01
CA THR A 11 -0.58 -5.90 6.81
C THR A 11 0.02 -6.50 5.54
N ARG A 12 -0.67 -6.28 4.41
CA ARG A 12 -0.22 -6.77 3.10
C ARG A 12 1.15 -6.20 2.73
N GLU A 13 1.40 -4.94 3.03
CA GLU A 13 2.66 -4.26 2.72
C GLU A 13 3.82 -4.88 3.52
N GLU A 14 3.59 -5.19 4.80
CA GLU A 14 4.58 -5.87 5.64
C GLU A 14 4.91 -7.26 5.12
N PHE A 15 3.89 -8.02 4.70
CA PHE A 15 4.06 -9.34 4.11
C PHE A 15 4.82 -9.29 2.79
N VAL A 16 4.41 -8.40 1.86
CA VAL A 16 5.05 -8.28 0.54
C VAL A 16 6.52 -7.94 0.68
N LYS A 17 6.88 -7.05 1.59
CA LYS A 17 8.26 -6.66 1.85
C LYS A 17 9.14 -7.85 2.26
N GLU A 18 8.70 -8.62 3.25
CA GLU A 18 9.37 -9.83 3.70
C GLU A 18 8.45 -10.66 4.59
N HIS A 19 8.34 -11.96 4.34
CA HIS A 19 7.58 -12.92 5.13
C HIS A 19 8.30 -14.26 5.22
N ILE A 20 7.85 -15.14 6.11
CA ILE A 20 8.27 -16.55 6.13
C ILE A 20 7.88 -17.19 4.80
N LYS A 21 8.84 -17.85 4.15
CA LYS A 21 8.61 -18.52 2.87
C LYS A 21 7.46 -19.54 2.96
N GLY A 22 6.52 -19.45 2.03
CA GLY A 22 5.31 -20.28 2.00
C GLY A 22 4.24 -19.89 3.02
N ALA A 23 4.41 -18.80 3.78
CA ALA A 23 3.33 -18.24 4.57
C ALA A 23 2.28 -17.59 3.66
N ILE A 24 1.03 -17.53 4.13
CA ILE A 24 -0.03 -16.72 3.52
C ILE A 24 -0.28 -15.48 4.38
N ASN A 25 -0.66 -14.37 3.75
CA ASN A 25 -1.09 -13.18 4.49
C ASN A 25 -2.59 -13.22 4.77
N ILE A 26 -2.95 -13.18 6.05
CA ILE A 26 -4.32 -12.93 6.50
C ILE A 26 -4.23 -11.89 7.61
N PRO A 27 -4.33 -10.58 7.28
CA PRO A 27 -4.22 -9.52 8.28
C PRO A 27 -5.17 -9.76 9.46
N LEU A 28 -4.73 -9.42 10.67
CA LEU A 28 -5.52 -9.60 11.89
C LEU A 28 -6.96 -9.06 11.79
N TYR A 29 -7.14 -7.94 11.07
CA TYR A 29 -8.43 -7.29 10.89
C TYR A 29 -9.37 -8.07 9.97
N ASP A 30 -8.83 -8.91 9.09
CA ASP A 30 -9.59 -9.68 8.12
C ASP A 30 -9.82 -11.14 8.55
N ILE A 31 -9.20 -11.58 9.64
CA ILE A 31 -9.14 -13.00 10.04
C ILE A 31 -10.51 -13.67 10.18
N ASP A 32 -11.53 -12.91 10.58
CA ASP A 32 -12.90 -13.42 10.74
C ASP A 32 -13.52 -13.83 9.38
N PHE A 33 -13.15 -13.18 8.28
CA PHE A 33 -13.59 -13.54 6.93
C PHE A 33 -12.97 -14.85 6.43
N TYR A 34 -11.79 -15.22 6.94
CA TYR A 34 -11.05 -16.41 6.53
C TYR A 34 -11.33 -17.64 7.41
N ILE A 35 -12.21 -17.54 8.41
CA ILE A 35 -12.59 -18.68 9.28
C ILE A 35 -12.96 -19.95 8.47
N PRO A 36 -13.80 -19.89 7.41
CA PRO A 36 -14.14 -21.08 6.62
C PRO A 36 -12.93 -21.72 5.96
N PHE A 37 -11.95 -20.91 5.55
CA PHE A 37 -10.68 -21.40 5.01
C PHE A 37 -9.75 -21.94 6.10
N LEU A 38 -9.83 -21.47 7.34
CA LEU A 38 -8.95 -21.92 8.42
C LEU A 38 -9.46 -23.15 9.18
N ILE A 39 -10.73 -23.50 8.98
CA ILE A 39 -11.34 -24.71 9.55
C ILE A 39 -10.58 -25.97 9.10
N GLU A 40 -10.49 -26.93 10.03
CA GLU A 40 -9.81 -28.23 9.85
C GLU A 40 -8.29 -28.19 9.59
N ARG A 41 -7.68 -27.00 9.54
CA ARG A 41 -6.23 -26.82 9.40
C ARG A 41 -5.53 -26.67 10.75
N GLU A 42 -4.23 -26.95 10.76
CA GLU A 42 -3.33 -26.54 11.85
C GLU A 42 -2.71 -25.20 11.47
N VAL A 43 -3.07 -24.15 12.19
CA VAL A 43 -2.70 -22.78 11.84
C VAL A 43 -1.55 -22.32 12.73
N LEU A 44 -0.40 -22.01 12.13
CA LEU A 44 0.70 -21.31 12.80
C LEU A 44 0.62 -19.83 12.48
N LEU A 45 0.49 -18.98 13.50
CA LEU A 45 0.34 -17.54 13.37
C LEU A 45 1.62 -16.84 13.77
N TYR A 46 1.97 -15.78 13.04
CA TYR A 46 3.06 -14.90 13.46
C TYR A 46 2.83 -13.45 13.05
N CYS A 47 3.56 -12.56 13.72
CA CYS A 47 3.77 -11.17 13.34
C CYS A 47 5.16 -10.75 13.87
N ASP A 48 5.49 -9.44 13.89
CA ASP A 48 6.84 -9.03 14.34
C ASP A 48 7.06 -9.27 15.84
N THR A 49 6.16 -8.79 16.68
CA THR A 49 6.30 -8.80 18.16
C THR A 49 5.39 -9.81 18.86
N GLY A 50 4.77 -10.72 18.12
CA GLY A 50 3.77 -11.67 18.63
C GLY A 50 2.39 -11.11 19.02
N ARG A 51 2.24 -9.80 19.28
CA ARG A 51 0.97 -9.22 19.80
C ARG A 51 -0.23 -9.41 18.86
N ARG A 52 -0.05 -9.23 17.56
CA ARG A 52 -1.14 -9.44 16.58
C ARG A 52 -1.48 -10.92 16.47
N ALA A 53 -0.46 -11.79 16.46
CA ALA A 53 -0.62 -13.24 16.40
C ALA A 53 -1.36 -13.78 17.64
N GLU A 54 -1.13 -13.22 18.83
CA GLU A 54 -1.85 -13.58 20.05
C GLU A 54 -3.35 -13.28 19.94
N ILE A 55 -3.71 -12.09 19.45
CA ILE A 55 -5.12 -11.71 19.27
C ILE A 55 -5.78 -12.62 18.22
N ALA A 56 -5.09 -12.90 17.11
CA ALA A 56 -5.54 -13.82 16.08
C ALA A 56 -5.75 -15.24 16.63
N ALA A 57 -4.79 -15.76 17.39
CA ALA A 57 -4.84 -17.09 17.99
C ALA A 57 -6.05 -17.23 18.92
N ARG A 58 -6.32 -16.20 19.73
CA ARG A 58 -7.49 -16.16 20.61
C ARG A 58 -8.79 -16.21 19.80
N LYS A 59 -8.95 -15.36 18.77
CA LYS A 59 -10.13 -15.36 17.89
C LYS A 59 -10.37 -16.72 17.24
N LEU A 60 -9.32 -17.35 16.72
CA LEU A 60 -9.43 -18.66 16.06
C LEU A 60 -9.77 -19.78 17.06
N LYS A 61 -9.15 -19.77 18.25
CA LYS A 61 -9.47 -20.74 19.31
C LYS A 61 -10.90 -20.63 19.81
N GLU A 62 -11.43 -19.41 19.96
CA GLU A 62 -12.84 -19.17 20.31
C GLU A 62 -13.82 -19.77 19.28
N ARG A 63 -13.36 -20.01 18.05
CA ARG A 63 -14.10 -20.65 16.95
C ARG A 63 -13.78 -22.14 16.78
N GLY A 64 -13.02 -22.74 17.68
CA GLY A 64 -12.65 -24.16 17.64
C GLY A 64 -11.56 -24.51 16.62
N ILE A 65 -10.84 -23.52 16.09
CA ILE A 65 -9.74 -23.72 15.15
C ILE A 65 -8.44 -23.97 15.92
N ASN A 66 -7.66 -24.97 15.47
CA ASN A 66 -6.38 -25.30 16.07
C ASN A 66 -5.31 -24.29 15.64
N ALA A 67 -5.10 -23.26 16.45
CA ALA A 67 -4.13 -22.21 16.19
C ALA A 67 -3.01 -22.17 17.25
N ALA A 68 -1.77 -22.10 16.80
CA ALA A 68 -0.57 -21.89 17.61
C ALA A 68 0.20 -20.66 17.11
N MET A 69 1.04 -20.09 17.96
CA MET A 69 1.90 -18.97 17.59
C MET A 69 3.32 -19.45 17.32
N ILE A 70 3.96 -18.86 16.32
CA ILE A 70 5.41 -18.92 16.14
C ILE A 70 6.00 -17.78 16.97
N GLY A 71 6.96 -18.09 17.84
CA GLY A 71 7.59 -17.09 18.71
C GLY A 71 8.45 -16.09 17.93
N GLU A 72 8.63 -14.87 18.43
CA GLU A 72 9.43 -13.82 17.76
C GLU A 72 10.85 -14.29 17.41
N GLU A 73 11.53 -14.99 18.33
CA GLU A 73 12.86 -15.53 18.05
C GLU A 73 12.82 -16.66 17.03
N GLU A 74 11.81 -17.53 17.10
CA GLU A 74 11.63 -18.64 16.16
C GLU A 74 11.36 -18.12 14.74
N VAL A 75 10.59 -17.04 14.59
CA VAL A 75 10.32 -16.39 13.29
C VAL A 75 11.61 -16.02 12.56
N LYS A 76 12.69 -15.67 13.28
CA LYS A 76 14.00 -15.30 12.69
C LYS A 76 14.75 -16.50 12.10
N GLU A 77 14.41 -17.73 12.52
CA GLU A 77 15.05 -18.96 12.06
C GLU A 77 14.46 -19.49 10.74
N TYR A 78 13.26 -19.03 10.36
CA TYR A 78 12.62 -19.42 9.11
C TYR A 78 13.28 -18.76 7.90
N GLU A 79 13.36 -19.49 6.79
CA GLU A 79 13.68 -18.91 5.47
C GLU A 79 12.66 -17.81 5.14
N LYS A 80 13.15 -16.65 4.69
CA LYS A 80 12.33 -15.50 4.31
C LYS A 80 12.23 -15.38 2.80
N GLU A 81 11.08 -14.91 2.33
CA GLU A 81 10.91 -14.44 0.97
C GLU A 81 10.17 -13.10 0.99
N GLY A 82 10.37 -12.29 -0.04
CA GLY A 82 9.80 -10.95 -0.11
C GLY A 82 10.09 -10.34 -1.47
N LYS A 83 9.31 -9.35 -1.84
CA LYS A 83 9.52 -8.52 -3.02
C LYS A 83 9.83 -7.11 -2.57
N GLY A 84 10.76 -6.46 -3.25
CA GLY A 84 10.98 -5.03 -3.08
C GLY A 84 9.68 -4.29 -3.39
N ILE A 85 9.40 -3.21 -2.66
CA ILE A 85 8.27 -2.33 -2.97
C ILE A 85 8.81 -1.18 -3.79
N ILE A 86 8.26 -1.00 -4.99
CA ILE A 86 8.53 0.15 -5.84
C ILE A 86 7.43 1.19 -5.60
N CYS A 87 7.83 2.39 -5.21
CA CYS A 87 6.96 3.55 -5.11
C CYS A 87 7.14 4.40 -6.38
N ALA A 88 6.08 4.50 -7.19
CA ALA A 88 6.01 5.47 -8.28
C ALA A 88 5.41 6.77 -7.75
N VAL A 89 6.15 7.86 -7.93
CA VAL A 89 5.85 9.20 -7.41
C VAL A 89 5.55 10.10 -8.60
N ASN A 90 4.27 10.42 -8.78
CA ASN A 90 3.80 11.31 -9.84
C ASN A 90 3.62 12.73 -9.29
N PHE A 91 4.39 13.67 -9.83
CA PHE A 91 4.29 15.08 -9.49
C PHE A 91 3.37 15.79 -10.46
N VAL A 92 2.32 16.39 -9.92
CA VAL A 92 1.22 16.92 -10.70
C VAL A 92 0.95 18.37 -10.34
N SER A 93 0.73 19.22 -11.34
CA SER A 93 0.32 20.61 -11.14
C SER A 93 -1.01 20.85 -11.85
N VAL A 94 -2.02 21.23 -11.09
CA VAL A 94 -3.42 21.31 -11.54
C VAL A 94 -3.78 22.76 -11.87
N ARG A 95 -4.51 22.97 -12.97
CA ARG A 95 -5.02 24.29 -13.35
C ARG A 95 -5.97 24.81 -12.28
N GLY A 96 -5.92 26.12 -12.02
CA GLY A 96 -6.83 26.75 -11.07
C GLY A 96 -8.30 26.51 -11.45
N GLY A 97 -9.11 26.09 -10.47
CA GLY A 97 -10.52 25.77 -10.65
C GLY A 97 -10.80 24.34 -11.16
N LYS A 98 -9.75 23.53 -11.38
CA LYS A 98 -9.85 22.13 -11.80
C LYS A 98 -9.52 21.12 -10.70
N GLU A 99 -9.24 21.58 -9.49
CA GLU A 99 -8.78 20.77 -8.35
C GLU A 99 -9.78 19.67 -8.01
N LYS A 100 -11.08 20.00 -7.94
CA LYS A 100 -12.12 19.02 -7.62
C LYS A 100 -12.28 17.95 -8.69
N GLU A 101 -12.30 18.35 -9.96
CA GLU A 101 -12.40 17.44 -11.11
C GLU A 101 -11.18 16.50 -11.19
N PHE A 102 -10.00 17.04 -10.84
CA PHE A 102 -8.78 16.26 -10.71
C PHE A 102 -8.83 15.26 -9.55
N GLU A 103 -9.22 15.69 -8.36
CA GLU A 103 -9.35 14.82 -7.17
C GLU A 103 -10.34 13.66 -7.45
N GLU A 104 -11.50 13.94 -8.05
CA GLU A 104 -12.48 12.92 -8.47
C GLU A 104 -11.91 11.94 -9.52
N SER A 105 -11.13 12.44 -10.49
CA SER A 105 -10.50 11.59 -11.51
C SER A 105 -9.44 10.67 -10.92
N VAL A 106 -8.68 11.14 -9.93
CA VAL A 106 -7.68 10.32 -9.23
C VAL A 106 -8.35 9.29 -8.34
N GLU A 107 -9.45 9.61 -7.66
CA GLU A 107 -10.22 8.63 -6.89
C GLU A 107 -10.75 7.49 -7.77
N GLU A 108 -11.25 7.80 -8.96
CA GLU A 108 -11.67 6.78 -9.94
C GLU A 108 -10.50 5.88 -10.35
N LEU A 109 -9.34 6.48 -10.64
CA LEU A 109 -8.12 5.73 -10.98
C LEU A 109 -7.69 4.82 -9.82
N CYS A 110 -7.63 5.33 -8.59
CA CYS A 110 -7.24 4.56 -7.41
C CYS A 110 -8.11 3.31 -7.22
N ARG A 111 -9.45 3.46 -7.33
CA ARG A 111 -10.38 2.32 -7.21
C ARG A 111 -10.15 1.27 -8.28
N ALA A 112 -9.80 1.69 -9.49
CA ALA A 112 -9.50 0.78 -10.59
C ALA A 112 -8.14 0.10 -10.43
N THR A 113 -7.15 0.78 -9.83
CA THR A 113 -5.82 0.21 -9.59
C THR A 113 -5.79 -0.82 -8.48
N ASP A 114 -6.73 -0.77 -7.52
CA ASP A 114 -6.81 -1.72 -6.41
C ASP A 114 -6.91 -3.20 -6.85
N GLU A 115 -7.46 -3.46 -8.04
CA GLU A 115 -7.60 -4.81 -8.60
C GLU A 115 -6.44 -5.22 -9.53
N MET A 116 -5.45 -4.34 -9.74
CA MET A 116 -4.38 -4.60 -10.70
C MET A 116 -3.30 -5.55 -10.12
N PRO A 117 -2.80 -6.51 -10.92
CA PRO A 117 -1.69 -7.36 -10.50
C PRO A 117 -0.48 -6.54 -10.06
N GLY A 118 0.08 -6.89 -8.91
CA GLY A 118 1.26 -6.21 -8.36
C GLY A 118 1.00 -4.85 -7.72
N PHE A 119 -0.21 -4.31 -7.78
CA PHE A 119 -0.56 -3.08 -7.06
C PHE A 119 -0.68 -3.35 -5.56
N LEU A 120 -0.10 -2.46 -4.76
CA LEU A 120 -0.03 -2.57 -3.30
C LEU A 120 -0.77 -1.45 -2.59
N GLY A 121 -1.06 -0.34 -3.28
CA GLY A 121 -1.83 0.76 -2.72
C GLY A 121 -1.47 2.11 -3.34
N SER A 122 -2.21 3.16 -2.95
CA SER A 122 -1.94 4.53 -3.40
C SER A 122 -2.21 5.59 -2.33
N LYS A 123 -1.68 6.79 -2.55
CA LYS A 123 -1.93 7.96 -1.72
C LYS A 123 -1.91 9.23 -2.57
N LEU A 124 -2.94 10.05 -2.42
CA LEU A 124 -2.98 11.40 -2.98
C LEU A 124 -2.58 12.42 -1.91
N LEU A 125 -1.59 13.25 -2.20
CA LEU A 125 -1.11 14.31 -1.31
C LEU A 125 -1.32 15.66 -1.97
N LYS A 126 -2.06 16.56 -1.30
CA LYS A 126 -2.21 17.95 -1.70
C LYS A 126 -1.15 18.81 -1.02
N VAL A 127 -0.38 19.57 -1.79
CA VAL A 127 0.68 20.43 -1.25
C VAL A 127 0.06 21.76 -0.77
N ASN A 128 -0.02 21.94 0.54
CA ASN A 128 -0.72 23.05 1.17
C ASN A 128 0.16 24.27 1.55
N GLY A 129 1.48 24.23 1.34
CA GLY A 129 2.36 25.37 1.66
C GLY A 129 3.85 25.05 1.58
N ILE A 130 4.69 26.08 1.73
CA ILE A 130 6.15 25.98 1.80
C ILE A 130 6.60 26.39 3.22
N SER A 131 7.43 25.57 3.87
CA SER A 131 7.98 25.95 5.17
C SER A 131 9.05 27.05 5.04
N ALA A 132 8.75 28.24 5.57
CA ALA A 132 9.65 29.40 5.56
C ALA A 132 11.00 29.12 6.25
N ILE A 133 11.00 28.29 7.30
CA ILE A 133 12.16 28.07 8.18
C ILE A 133 13.33 27.38 7.45
N GLY A 134 13.05 26.53 6.46
CA GLY A 134 14.08 25.83 5.68
C GLY A 134 14.59 26.57 4.44
N SER A 135 13.97 27.71 4.10
CA SER A 135 14.16 28.37 2.80
C SER A 135 15.00 29.65 2.88
N GLY A 136 15.40 30.09 4.08
CA GLY A 136 16.16 31.33 4.28
C GLY A 136 15.41 32.62 3.89
N LEU A 137 14.10 32.55 3.68
CA LEU A 137 13.27 33.67 3.26
C LEU A 137 12.80 34.49 4.48
N PRO A 138 12.90 35.83 4.45
CA PRO A 138 12.37 36.67 5.52
C PRO A 138 10.83 36.70 5.48
N GLY A 139 10.19 36.20 6.53
CA GLY A 139 8.74 36.29 6.73
C GLY A 139 8.07 34.95 7.09
N GLU A 140 6.95 35.01 7.80
CA GLU A 140 6.09 33.85 8.08
C GLU A 140 5.33 33.44 6.81
N LEU A 141 6.00 32.85 5.82
CA LEU A 141 5.35 32.22 4.65
C LEU A 141 4.59 30.92 5.00
N ARG A 142 4.15 30.78 6.26
CA ARG A 142 3.51 29.55 6.77
C ARG A 142 2.24 29.17 6.01
N ASN A 143 1.61 30.12 5.29
CA ASN A 143 0.28 29.95 4.69
C ASN A 143 0.15 30.53 3.26
N GLU A 144 1.23 30.69 2.50
CA GLU A 144 1.05 31.08 1.08
C GLU A 144 0.53 29.89 0.26
N GLU A 145 -0.55 30.12 -0.50
CA GLU A 145 -1.11 29.12 -1.40
C GLU A 145 -0.10 28.77 -2.51
N VAL A 146 0.23 27.49 -2.63
CA VAL A 146 1.04 26.99 -3.76
C VAL A 146 0.18 27.04 -5.02
N LYS A 147 0.49 27.96 -5.94
CA LYS A 147 -0.15 28.08 -7.26
C LYS A 147 0.85 27.78 -8.39
N PRO A 148 0.45 27.05 -9.45
CA PRO A 148 -0.75 26.20 -9.50
C PRO A 148 -0.76 25.15 -8.37
N THR A 149 -1.93 24.67 -7.98
CA THR A 149 -2.04 23.69 -6.88
C THR A 149 -1.30 22.42 -7.25
N LYS A 150 -0.37 22.01 -6.39
CA LYS A 150 0.48 20.84 -6.62
C LYS A 150 -0.07 19.64 -5.86
N TYR A 151 -0.01 18.49 -6.51
CA TYR A 151 -0.33 17.20 -5.94
C TYR A 151 0.84 16.24 -6.16
N ILE A 152 0.99 15.31 -5.22
CA ILE A 152 1.86 14.14 -5.37
C ILE A 152 0.96 12.92 -5.30
N ILE A 153 1.00 12.08 -6.33
CA ILE A 153 0.33 10.77 -6.34
C ILE A 153 1.41 9.73 -6.09
N LEU A 154 1.25 8.97 -5.01
CA LEU A 154 2.09 7.82 -4.70
C LEU A 154 1.32 6.57 -5.09
N THR A 155 1.97 5.66 -5.80
CA THR A 155 1.47 4.29 -6.01
C THR A 155 2.56 3.29 -5.65
N TYR A 156 2.18 2.20 -5.00
CA TYR A 156 3.08 1.17 -4.52
C TYR A 156 2.88 -0.11 -5.32
N TRP A 157 3.98 -0.73 -5.73
CA TRP A 157 3.99 -1.87 -6.64
C TRP A 157 5.00 -2.93 -6.21
N GLU A 158 4.73 -4.18 -6.55
CA GLU A 158 5.67 -5.29 -6.36
C GLU A 158 6.92 -5.17 -7.24
N SER A 159 6.80 -4.48 -8.39
CA SER A 159 7.94 -4.19 -9.27
C SER A 159 7.64 -3.03 -10.22
N LYS A 160 8.69 -2.46 -10.83
CA LYS A 160 8.53 -1.42 -11.86
C LYS A 160 7.81 -1.97 -13.10
N GLU A 161 8.04 -3.23 -13.44
CA GLU A 161 7.40 -3.90 -14.58
C GLU A 161 5.88 -3.97 -14.38
N THR A 162 5.41 -4.38 -13.19
CA THR A 162 3.96 -4.43 -12.91
C THR A 162 3.30 -3.05 -12.94
N HIS A 163 4.02 -2.01 -12.53
CA HIS A 163 3.59 -0.63 -12.71
C HIS A 163 3.48 -0.26 -14.20
N ASP A 164 4.52 -0.49 -14.99
CA ASP A 164 4.54 -0.10 -16.41
C ASP A 164 3.46 -0.85 -17.22
N GLU A 165 3.18 -2.11 -16.87
CA GLU A 165 2.08 -2.88 -17.45
C GLU A 165 0.70 -2.28 -17.13
N SER A 166 0.53 -1.69 -15.95
CA SER A 166 -0.73 -1.05 -15.54
C SER A 166 -1.12 0.10 -16.47
N HIS A 167 -0.15 0.84 -17.00
CA HIS A 167 -0.37 1.95 -17.94
C HIS A 167 -0.99 1.50 -19.27
N MET A 168 -0.85 0.22 -19.61
CA MET A 168 -1.44 -0.36 -20.82
C MET A 168 -2.91 -0.74 -20.64
N SER A 169 -3.43 -0.73 -19.40
CA SER A 169 -4.83 -1.01 -19.12
C SER A 169 -5.75 0.07 -19.69
N GLU A 170 -6.95 -0.33 -20.11
CA GLU A 170 -7.96 0.60 -20.64
C GLU A 170 -8.34 1.68 -19.63
N ILE A 171 -8.31 1.34 -18.34
CA ILE A 171 -8.64 2.25 -17.25
C ILE A 171 -7.59 3.36 -17.12
N PHE A 172 -6.30 2.99 -17.10
CA PHE A 172 -5.21 3.98 -17.11
C PHE A 172 -5.29 4.87 -18.34
N ARG A 173 -5.49 4.31 -19.54
CA ARG A 173 -5.61 5.11 -20.76
C ARG A 173 -6.74 6.14 -20.68
N LYS A 174 -7.93 5.74 -20.22
CA LYS A 174 -9.07 6.65 -20.05
C LYS A 174 -8.82 7.74 -19.00
N ALA A 175 -8.18 7.40 -17.88
CA ALA A 175 -7.83 8.37 -16.85
C ALA A 175 -6.79 9.38 -17.36
N PHE A 176 -5.75 8.90 -18.04
CA PHE A 176 -4.67 9.73 -18.58
C PHE A 176 -5.11 10.57 -19.79
N GLU A 177 -6.10 10.12 -20.59
CA GLU A 177 -6.68 10.93 -21.67
C GLU A 177 -7.31 12.23 -21.16
N LYS A 178 -7.91 12.22 -19.96
CA LYS A 178 -8.54 13.40 -19.35
C LYS A 178 -7.50 14.33 -18.69
N MET A 179 -6.37 13.79 -18.22
CA MET A 179 -5.39 14.55 -17.43
C MET A 179 -4.85 15.80 -18.12
N PRO A 180 -4.42 15.81 -19.40
CA PRO A 180 -3.88 17.02 -20.05
C PRO A 180 -4.79 18.25 -19.97
N ALA A 181 -6.12 18.06 -19.94
CA ALA A 181 -7.07 19.16 -19.80
C ALA A 181 -7.12 19.76 -18.39
N LEU A 182 -6.77 18.97 -17.37
CA LEU A 182 -6.80 19.35 -15.95
C LEU A 182 -5.46 19.96 -15.50
N LEU A 183 -4.36 19.60 -16.17
CA LEU A 183 -3.01 19.93 -15.72
C LEU A 183 -2.47 21.22 -16.33
N SER A 184 -1.75 21.99 -15.51
CA SER A 184 -1.07 23.22 -15.95
C SER A 184 0.23 22.93 -16.69
N GLN A 185 0.83 21.76 -16.44
CA GLN A 185 2.03 21.25 -17.10
C GLN A 185 1.98 19.72 -17.13
N MET A 186 2.78 19.10 -18.01
CA MET A 186 2.88 17.64 -18.02
C MET A 186 3.40 17.11 -16.69
N PRO A 187 2.80 16.04 -16.14
CA PRO A 187 3.32 15.40 -14.95
C PRO A 187 4.64 14.71 -15.27
N TYR A 188 5.44 14.48 -14.23
CA TYR A 188 6.60 13.61 -14.32
C TYR A 188 6.56 12.60 -13.18
N GLU A 189 7.17 11.44 -13.45
CA GLU A 189 7.14 10.29 -12.57
C GLU A 189 8.56 9.89 -12.20
N GLU A 190 8.75 9.61 -10.91
CA GLU A 190 10.00 9.10 -10.37
C GLU A 190 9.74 7.77 -9.65
N PHE A 191 10.68 6.83 -9.75
CA PHE A 191 10.59 5.53 -9.09
C PHE A 191 11.57 5.47 -7.92
N TYR A 192 11.08 4.98 -6.78
CA TYR A 192 11.85 4.81 -5.57
C TYR A 192 11.66 3.40 -5.02
N GLU A 193 12.73 2.80 -4.52
CA GLU A 193 12.64 1.58 -3.74
C GLU A 193 12.33 1.92 -2.28
N VAL A 194 11.29 1.30 -1.73
CA VAL A 194 10.93 1.46 -0.32
C VAL A 194 11.79 0.52 0.51
N LEU A 195 12.86 1.08 1.09
CA LEU A 195 13.80 0.32 1.91
C LEU A 195 13.25 -0.01 3.30
N ARG A 196 12.33 0.81 3.83
CA ARG A 196 11.77 0.61 5.18
C ARG A 196 10.35 1.10 5.34
#